data_AF-A0A917X4V9-F1
#
_entry.id   AF-A0A917X4V9-F1
#
_cell.length_a   1.000
_cell.length_b   1.000
_cell.length_c   1.000
_cell.angle_alpha   90.00
_cell.angle_beta   90.00
_cell.angle_gamma   90.00
#
_symmetry.space_group_name_H-M   'P 1'
#
loop_
_entity.id
_entity.type
_entity.pdbx_description
1 polymer ?
#
loop_
_entity_poly.entity_id
_entity_poly.type
_entity_poly.pdbx_seq_one_letter_code
_entity_poly.pdbx_strand_id
1 'polypeptide(L)'
;MREKMRAERLEAREGMANGEERYLLPRDKGPVRRLVRDIVDSRRTIGTWFFGTTFLVMIVGFNRNLNPSIYFAANALFGLMFLATAVDSFFISRTVKKMVKQRFPDSTEKLGRLYFYAIMRAISFRFIRNPKPQVKVGAAI
;
A
#
# COMPACT_ATOMS: atom_id res chain seq x y z
N MET A 1 -3.63 -7.68 37.35
CA MET A 1 -3.87 -6.47 36.53
C MET A 1 -2.91 -6.36 35.33
N ARG A 2 -1.57 -6.35 35.50
CA ARG A 2 -0.62 -6.21 34.39
C ARG A 2 -0.67 -7.33 33.34
N GLU A 3 -0.92 -8.58 33.73
CA GLU A 3 -0.99 -9.71 32.80
C GLU A 3 -2.26 -9.68 31.94
N LYS A 4 -3.43 -9.34 32.52
CA LYS A 4 -4.68 -9.14 31.77
C LYS A 4 -4.55 -8.04 30.71
N MET A 5 -3.95 -6.91 31.07
CA MET A 5 -3.68 -5.82 30.11
C MET A 5 -2.68 -6.22 29.01
N ARG A 6 -1.75 -7.13 29.28
CA ARG A 6 -0.83 -7.65 28.25
C ARG A 6 -1.54 -8.62 27.31
N ALA A 7 -2.38 -9.50 27.85
CA ALA A 7 -3.18 -10.44 27.08
C ALA A 7 -4.17 -9.72 26.14
N GLU A 8 -4.91 -8.73 26.63
CA GLU A 8 -5.84 -7.93 25.82
C GLU A 8 -5.12 -7.16 24.69
N ARG A 9 -3.90 -6.67 24.95
CA ARG A 9 -3.09 -5.99 23.93
C ARG A 9 -2.55 -6.97 22.88
N LEU A 10 -2.21 -8.20 23.27
CA LEU A 10 -1.80 -9.25 22.34
C LEU A 10 -2.97 -9.66 21.45
N GLU A 11 -4.13 -9.93 22.05
CA GLU A 11 -5.36 -10.28 21.35
C GLU A 11 -5.78 -9.16 20.36
N ALA A 12 -5.72 -7.89 20.78
CA ALA A 12 -6.00 -6.78 19.88
C ALA A 12 -5.00 -6.65 18.72
N ARG A 13 -3.72 -6.98 18.94
CA ARG A 13 -2.69 -6.99 17.89
C ARG A 13 -2.89 -8.15 16.93
N GLU A 14 -3.25 -9.33 17.45
CA GLU A 14 -3.56 -10.51 16.66
C GLU A 14 -4.83 -10.33 15.85
N GLY A 15 -5.92 -9.84 16.46
CA GLY A 15 -7.16 -9.52 15.75
C GLY A 15 -6.96 -8.46 14.67
N MET A 16 -6.12 -7.45 14.91
CA MET A 16 -5.76 -6.48 13.86
C MET A 16 -4.92 -7.11 12.75
N ALA A 17 -3.98 -7.99 13.07
CA ALA A 17 -3.17 -8.71 12.09
C ALA A 17 -4.02 -9.68 11.25
N ASN A 18 -4.98 -10.35 11.88
CA ASN A 18 -5.97 -11.25 11.27
C ASN A 18 -7.06 -10.50 10.49
N GLY A 19 -7.08 -9.17 10.56
CA GLY A 19 -8.04 -8.35 9.83
C GLY A 19 -9.47 -8.42 10.37
N GLU A 20 -9.64 -8.83 11.63
CA GLU A 20 -10.92 -8.89 12.31
C GLU A 20 -11.54 -7.50 12.45
N GLU A 21 -12.75 -7.34 11.95
CA GLU A 21 -13.42 -6.04 11.78
C GLU A 21 -13.61 -5.27 13.09
N ARG A 22 -13.65 -5.98 14.22
CA ARG A 22 -13.70 -5.41 15.58
C ARG A 22 -12.44 -4.61 15.92
N TYR A 23 -11.26 -5.14 15.58
CA TYR A 23 -9.94 -4.59 15.94
C TYR A 23 -9.32 -3.70 14.85
N LEU A 24 -9.96 -3.60 13.68
CA LEU A 24 -9.54 -2.69 12.62
C LEU A 24 -9.69 -1.22 13.03
N LEU A 25 -8.85 -0.35 12.49
CA LEU A 25 -9.02 1.10 12.63
C LEU A 25 -10.27 1.54 11.84
N PRO A 26 -10.99 2.61 12.24
CA PRO A 26 -12.14 3.14 11.49
C PRO A 26 -11.81 3.48 10.02
N ARG A 27 -10.54 3.74 9.70
CA ARG A 27 -10.07 3.95 8.33
C ARG A 27 -9.96 2.67 7.49
N ASP A 28 -9.89 1.49 8.10
CA ASP A 28 -9.66 0.20 7.44
C ASP A 28 -10.91 -0.72 7.51
N LYS A 29 -11.93 -0.32 8.28
CA LYS A 29 -13.22 -1.01 8.43
C LYS A 29 -14.10 -0.91 7.17
N GLY A 30 -14.95 -1.93 6.99
CA GLY A 30 -15.98 -1.96 5.96
C GLY A 30 -15.68 -2.90 4.78
N PRO A 31 -16.73 -3.45 4.14
CA PRO A 31 -16.59 -4.45 3.08
C PRO A 31 -15.98 -3.86 1.80
N VAL A 32 -16.24 -2.57 1.50
CA VAL A 32 -15.65 -1.86 0.36
C VAL A 32 -14.14 -1.73 0.51
N ARG A 33 -13.66 -1.35 1.70
CA ARG A 33 -12.21 -1.20 1.97
C ARG A 33 -11.50 -2.53 2.05
N ARG A 34 -12.16 -3.59 2.52
CA ARG A 34 -11.65 -4.96 2.43
C ARG A 34 -11.37 -5.34 0.97
N LEU A 35 -12.34 -5.14 0.07
CA LEU A 35 -12.15 -5.37 -1.35
C LEU A 35 -10.97 -4.57 -1.93
N VAL A 36 -10.83 -3.31 -1.55
CA VAL A 36 -9.69 -2.49 -1.99
C VAL A 36 -8.35 -3.05 -1.49
N ARG A 37 -8.28 -3.50 -0.23
CA ARG A 37 -7.08 -4.14 0.32
C ARG A 37 -6.72 -5.38 -0.47
N ASP A 38 -7.70 -6.24 -0.75
CA ASP A 38 -7.48 -7.48 -1.48
C ASP A 38 -6.99 -7.19 -2.90
N ILE A 39 -7.59 -6.23 -3.62
CA ILE A 39 -7.16 -5.80 -4.97
C ILE A 39 -5.70 -5.38 -5.01
N VAL A 40 -5.25 -4.63 -4.02
CA VAL A 40 -3.85 -4.17 -3.95
C VAL A 40 -2.93 -5.31 -3.53
N ASP A 41 -3.37 -6.18 -2.62
CA ASP A 41 -2.55 -7.24 -2.05
C ASP A 41 -2.42 -8.48 -2.96
N SER A 42 -3.31 -8.68 -3.93
CA SER A 42 -3.15 -9.73 -4.96
C SER A 42 -2.18 -9.33 -6.07
N ARG A 43 -1.82 -8.05 -6.19
CA ARG A 43 -0.95 -7.57 -7.26
C ARG A 43 0.49 -7.40 -6.79
N ARG A 44 1.43 -7.52 -7.72
CA ARG A 44 2.80 -7.05 -7.51
C ARG A 44 2.82 -5.54 -7.73
N THR A 45 3.04 -4.78 -6.66
CA THR A 45 3.07 -3.31 -6.70
C THR A 45 4.49 -2.82 -6.90
N ILE A 46 4.72 -1.99 -7.91
CA ILE A 46 6.03 -1.41 -8.19
C ILE A 46 6.37 -0.35 -7.14
N GLY A 47 5.36 0.29 -6.56
CA GLY A 47 5.52 1.34 -5.54
C GLY A 47 6.30 0.91 -4.30
N THR A 48 6.42 -0.39 -4.02
CA THR A 48 7.29 -0.90 -2.94
C THR A 48 8.77 -0.61 -3.20
N TRP A 49 9.21 -0.61 -4.46
CA TRP A 49 10.58 -0.29 -4.86
C TRP A 49 10.86 1.22 -4.91
N PHE A 50 9.81 2.05 -4.91
CA PHE A 50 9.94 3.49 -4.98
C PHE A 50 10.78 4.04 -3.82
N PHE A 51 10.42 3.70 -2.57
CA PHE A 51 11.17 4.15 -1.41
C PHE A 51 12.62 3.66 -1.39
N GLY A 52 12.88 2.42 -1.85
CA GLY A 52 14.25 1.89 -1.98
C GLY A 52 15.07 2.67 -3.01
N THR A 53 14.47 3.00 -4.16
CA THR A 53 15.09 3.83 -5.19
C THR A 53 15.36 5.24 -4.67
N THR A 54 14.38 5.86 -4.00
CA THR A 54 14.54 7.18 -3.38
C THR A 54 15.70 7.21 -2.41
N PHE A 55 15.82 6.19 -1.55
CA PHE A 55 16.92 6.09 -0.59
C PHE A 55 18.29 5.96 -1.28
N LEU A 56 18.38 5.15 -2.33
CA LEU A 56 19.60 4.99 -3.12
C LEU A 56 20.03 6.32 -3.77
N VAL A 57 19.09 7.01 -4.40
CA VAL A 57 19.34 8.32 -5.04
C VAL A 57 19.72 9.37 -4.00
N MET A 58 19.15 9.32 -2.81
CA MET A 58 19.51 10.21 -1.70
C MET A 58 20.96 10.00 -1.25
N ILE A 59 21.42 8.74 -1.13
CA ILE A 59 22.81 8.42 -0.80
C ILE A 59 23.76 8.97 -1.88
N VAL A 60 23.43 8.78 -3.16
CA VAL A 60 24.20 9.38 -4.27
C VAL A 60 24.23 10.91 -4.13
N GLY A 61 23.09 11.51 -3.80
CA GLY A 61 22.91 12.93 -3.51
C GLY A 61 23.88 13.50 -2.48
N PHE A 62 24.11 12.78 -1.38
CA PHE A 62 24.99 13.22 -0.30
C PHE A 62 26.49 13.20 -0.67
N ASN A 63 26.88 12.37 -1.64
CA ASN A 63 28.28 12.17 -1.98
C ASN A 63 28.78 13.15 -3.05
N ARG A 64 29.04 14.40 -2.66
CA ARG A 64 29.44 15.53 -3.55
C ARG A 64 30.67 15.30 -4.43
N ASN A 65 31.45 14.27 -4.18
CA ASN A 65 32.66 13.92 -4.94
C ASN A 65 32.38 12.97 -6.13
N LEU A 66 31.13 12.56 -6.35
CA LEU A 66 30.76 11.69 -7.46
C LEU A 66 30.75 12.44 -8.80
N ASN A 67 31.03 11.71 -9.88
CA ASN A 67 30.96 12.25 -11.24
C ASN A 67 29.55 12.79 -11.55
N PRO A 68 29.42 13.96 -12.22
CA PRO A 68 28.13 14.54 -12.63
C PRO A 68 27.23 13.56 -13.40
N SER A 69 27.82 12.66 -14.19
CA SER A 69 27.09 11.61 -14.93
C SER A 69 26.35 10.64 -14.01
N ILE A 70 26.89 10.34 -12.82
CA ILE A 70 26.26 9.45 -11.84
C ILE A 70 25.01 10.11 -11.26
N TYR A 71 25.08 11.42 -10.98
CA TYR A 71 23.93 12.20 -10.54
C TYR A 71 22.82 12.22 -11.59
N PHE A 72 23.17 12.46 -12.86
CA PHE A 72 22.20 12.42 -13.95
C PHE A 72 21.54 11.05 -14.07
N ALA A 73 22.34 9.98 -14.03
CA ALA A 73 21.82 8.61 -14.08
C ALA A 73 20.89 8.30 -12.90
N ALA A 74 21.25 8.71 -11.67
CA ALA A 74 20.43 8.54 -10.48
C ALA A 74 19.10 9.31 -10.57
N ASN A 75 19.12 10.55 -11.05
CA ASN A 75 17.90 11.35 -11.26
C ASN A 75 17.02 10.78 -12.38
N ALA A 76 17.62 10.29 -13.46
CA ALA A 76 16.89 9.62 -14.53
C ALA A 76 16.21 8.33 -14.02
N LEU A 77 16.93 7.52 -13.23
CA LEU A 77 16.37 6.34 -12.57
C LEU A 77 15.21 6.69 -11.63
N PHE A 78 15.37 7.75 -10.83
CA PHE A 78 14.32 8.25 -9.96
C PHE A 78 13.07 8.66 -10.75
N GLY A 79 13.24 9.44 -11.81
CA GLY A 79 12.14 9.86 -12.70
C GLY A 79 11.44 8.67 -13.34
N LEU A 80 12.19 7.67 -13.80
CA LEU A 80 11.64 6.44 -14.37
C LEU A 80 10.80 5.66 -13.33
N MET A 81 11.32 5.48 -12.11
CA MET A 81 10.60 4.78 -11.04
C MET A 81 9.37 5.55 -10.56
N PHE A 82 9.44 6.89 -10.56
CA PHE A 82 8.30 7.73 -10.28
C PHE A 82 7.19 7.54 -11.32
N LEU A 83 7.53 7.59 -12.61
CA LEU A 83 6.57 7.36 -13.70
C LEU A 83 5.99 5.94 -13.64
N ALA A 84 6.81 4.92 -13.43
CA ALA A 84 6.35 3.54 -13.28
C ALA A 84 5.36 3.38 -12.12
N THR A 85 5.64 4.02 -10.97
CA THR A 85 4.75 4.00 -9.80
C THR A 85 3.45 4.77 -10.05
N ALA A 86 3.51 5.89 -10.77
CA ALA A 86 2.32 6.66 -11.14
C ALA A 86 1.41 5.87 -12.08
N VAL A 87 1.98 5.16 -13.06
CA VAL A 87 1.25 4.27 -13.98
C VAL A 87 0.60 3.11 -13.21
N ASP A 88 1.33 2.43 -12.32
CA ASP A 88 0.79 1.36 -11.47
C ASP A 88 -0.38 1.88 -10.60
N SER A 89 -0.22 3.05 -10.00
CA SER A 89 -1.26 3.72 -9.20
C SER A 89 -2.52 4.04 -10.01
N PHE A 90 -2.37 4.43 -11.28
CA PHE A 90 -3.48 4.66 -12.18
C PHE A 90 -4.24 3.36 -12.50
N PHE A 91 -3.52 2.26 -12.80
CA PHE A 91 -4.12 0.95 -13.06
C PHE A 91 -4.85 0.38 -11.84
N ILE A 92 -4.30 0.55 -10.64
CA ILE A 92 -4.94 0.16 -9.38
C ILE A 92 -6.24 0.95 -9.20
N SER A 93 -6.20 2.27 -9.35
CA SER A 93 -7.38 3.12 -9.19
C SER A 93 -8.50 2.75 -10.16
N ARG A 94 -8.15 2.44 -11.42
CA ARG A 94 -9.10 2.00 -12.45
C ARG A 94 -9.72 0.63 -12.10
N THR A 95 -8.92 -0.28 -11.56
CA THR A 95 -9.40 -1.60 -11.10
C THR A 95 -10.34 -1.45 -9.91
N VAL A 96 -9.94 -0.65 -8.91
CA VAL A 96 -10.76 -0.36 -7.73
C VAL A 96 -12.10 0.21 -8.16
N LYS A 97 -12.12 1.20 -9.07
CA LYS A 97 -13.37 1.76 -9.61
C LYS A 97 -14.28 0.69 -10.21
N LYS A 98 -13.73 -0.19 -11.05
CA LYS A 98 -14.48 -1.25 -11.73
C LYS A 98 -15.07 -2.25 -10.73
N MET A 99 -14.24 -2.77 -9.82
CA MET A 99 -14.64 -3.80 -8.85
C MET A 99 -15.61 -3.26 -7.80
N VAL A 100 -15.38 -2.04 -7.30
CA VAL A 100 -16.30 -1.39 -6.33
C VAL A 100 -17.66 -1.17 -6.99
N LYS A 101 -17.71 -0.66 -8.22
CA LYS A 101 -19.00 -0.47 -8.93
C LYS A 101 -19.73 -1.79 -9.22
N GLN A 102 -19.00 -2.89 -9.41
CA GLN A 102 -19.58 -4.21 -9.66
C GLN A 102 -20.12 -4.88 -8.39
N ARG A 103 -19.38 -4.82 -7.27
CA ARG A 103 -19.76 -5.52 -6.02
C ARG A 103 -20.54 -4.67 -5.05
N PHE A 104 -20.37 -3.35 -5.11
CA PHE A 104 -21.00 -2.40 -4.20
C PHE A 104 -21.58 -1.21 -4.99
N PRO A 105 -22.59 -1.45 -5.85
CA PRO A 105 -23.23 -0.39 -6.63
C PRO A 105 -23.83 0.71 -5.74
N ASP A 106 -24.31 0.36 -4.55
CA ASP A 106 -24.97 1.28 -3.60
C ASP A 106 -24.02 1.89 -2.56
N SER A 107 -22.70 1.77 -2.74
CA SER A 107 -21.77 2.33 -1.76
C SER A 107 -21.81 3.87 -1.75
N THR A 108 -21.97 4.46 -0.56
CA THR A 108 -21.86 5.91 -0.33
C THR A 108 -20.41 6.38 -0.13
N GLU A 109 -19.43 5.48 -0.18
CA GLU A 109 -18.03 5.85 -0.02
C GLU A 109 -17.49 6.64 -1.22
N LYS A 110 -16.83 7.77 -0.95
CA LYS A 110 -16.20 8.60 -1.99
C LYS A 110 -15.07 7.82 -2.67
N LEU A 111 -15.21 7.55 -3.97
CA LEU A 111 -14.22 6.85 -4.80
C LEU A 111 -12.81 7.45 -4.68
N GLY A 112 -12.67 8.78 -4.60
CA GLY A 112 -11.37 9.44 -4.43
C GLY A 112 -10.65 9.02 -3.14
N ARG A 113 -11.39 8.80 -2.04
CA ARG A 113 -10.81 8.31 -0.78
C ARG A 113 -10.34 6.87 -0.92
N LEU A 114 -11.09 6.04 -1.66
CA LEU A 114 -10.71 4.66 -1.94
C LEU A 114 -9.47 4.58 -2.84
N TYR A 115 -9.33 5.46 -3.83
CA TYR A 115 -8.13 5.53 -4.67
C TYR A 115 -6.92 5.95 -3.85
N PHE A 116 -7.02 7.02 -3.06
CA PHE A 116 -5.93 7.46 -2.21
C PHE A 116 -5.50 6.37 -1.23
N TYR A 117 -6.47 5.69 -0.62
CA TYR A 117 -6.22 4.55 0.26
C TYR A 117 -5.51 3.40 -0.47
N ALA A 118 -5.96 3.04 -1.68
CA ALA A 118 -5.35 2.00 -2.50
C ALA A 118 -3.90 2.34 -2.88
N ILE A 119 -3.65 3.58 -3.30
CA ILE A 119 -2.33 4.08 -3.69
C ILE A 119 -1.36 4.05 -2.49
N MET A 120 -1.79 4.56 -1.34
CA MET A 120 -0.95 4.56 -0.13
C MET A 120 -0.61 3.13 0.31
N ARG A 121 -1.56 2.20 0.17
CA ARG A 121 -1.31 0.78 0.43
C ARG A 121 -0.34 0.18 -0.59
N ALA A 122 -0.43 0.54 -1.86
CA ALA A 122 0.43 0.02 -2.93
C ALA A 122 1.89 0.49 -2.80
N ILE A 123 2.09 1.75 -2.40
CA ILE A 123 3.42 2.34 -2.18
C ILE A 123 4.09 1.76 -0.92
N SER A 124 3.29 1.40 0.10
CA SER A 124 3.80 0.79 1.33
C SER A 124 4.37 -0.61 1.09
N PHE A 125 5.51 -0.91 1.70
CA PHE A 125 6.11 -2.26 1.68
C PHE A 125 5.14 -3.32 2.22
N ARG A 126 5.03 -4.45 1.52
CA ARG A 126 4.09 -5.54 1.85
C ARG A 126 4.20 -6.03 3.30
N PHE A 127 5.41 -6.03 3.88
CA PHE A 127 5.64 -6.49 5.26
C PHE A 127 5.26 -5.46 6.32
N ILE A 128 5.22 -4.17 5.99
CA ILE A 128 4.84 -3.07 6.90
C ILE A 128 3.32 -2.80 6.84
N ARG A 129 2.63 -3.30 5.81
CA ARG A 129 1.17 -3.14 5.65
C ARG A 129 0.44 -3.71 6.86
N ASN A 130 -0.34 -2.85 7.50
CA ASN A 130 -1.27 -3.21 8.54
C ASN A 130 -2.68 -2.74 8.11
N PRO A 131 -3.72 -3.59 8.13
CA PRO A 131 -3.75 -5.04 8.42
C PRO A 131 -2.87 -5.85 7.47
N LYS A 132 -2.39 -7.01 7.92
CA LYS A 132 -1.55 -7.88 7.09
C LYS A 132 -2.32 -8.29 5.81
N PRO A 133 -1.61 -8.51 4.69
CA PRO A 133 -2.22 -9.02 3.47
C PRO A 133 -2.92 -10.35 3.72
N GLN A 134 -4.23 -10.40 3.47
CA GLN A 134 -5.06 -11.61 3.61
C GLN A 134 -4.96 -12.51 2.38
N VAL A 135 -4.63 -11.93 1.23
CA VAL A 135 -4.53 -12.63 -0.05
C VAL A 135 -3.07 -12.78 -0.50
N LYS A 136 -2.78 -13.93 -1.12
CA LYS A 136 -1.50 -14.15 -1.80
C LYS A 136 -1.49 -13.39 -3.12
N VAL A 137 -0.28 -13.05 -3.58
CA VAL A 137 -0.08 -12.46 -4.90
C VAL A 137 -0.59 -13.44 -5.96
N GLY A 138 -1.43 -12.98 -6.89
CA GLY A 138 -2.07 -13.79 -7.92
C GLY A 138 -3.39 -14.45 -7.52
N ALA A 139 -3.90 -14.23 -6.30
CA ALA A 139 -5.21 -14.72 -5.92
C ALA A 139 -6.31 -14.10 -6.80
N ALA A 140 -7.24 -14.95 -7.26
CA ALA A 140 -8.45 -14.49 -7.93
C ALA A 140 -9.35 -13.77 -6.91
N ILE A 141 -9.70 -12.51 -7.19
CA ILE A 141 -10.50 -11.66 -6.29
C ILE A 141 -11.91 -11.56 -6.78
#